data_AF-A0A377JHY3-F1
#
_entry.id   AF-A0A377JHY3-F1
#
_cell.length_a   1.000
_cell.length_b   1.000
_cell.length_c   1.000
_cell.angle_alpha   90.00
_cell.angle_beta   90.00
_cell.angle_gamma   90.00
#
_symmetry.space_group_name_H-M   'P 1'
#
loop_
_entity.id
_entity.type
_entity.pdbx_description
1 polymer ?
#
loop_
_entity_poly.entity_id
_entity_poly.type
_entity_poly.pdbx_seq_one_letter_code
_entity_poly.pdbx_strand_id
1 'polypeptide(L)' 'MNKINLSLFLLCSILTACVSSDSYFVRFWNGDVISDMTPEEEKKFDLCYEKTKNLPRGTVEERGKASLATLKCMDDKK' A
#
# COMPACT_ATOMS: atom_id res chain seq x y z
N MET A 1 29.65 10.61 -22.24
CA MET A 1 28.72 9.51 -21.91
C MET A 1 28.73 8.50 -23.05
N ASN A 2 29.05 7.23 -22.78
CA ASN A 2 29.09 6.20 -23.82
C ASN A 2 27.67 5.98 -24.40
N LYS A 3 27.55 5.74 -25.71
CA LYS A 3 26.25 5.49 -26.39
C LYS A 3 25.42 4.39 -25.71
N ILE A 4 26.08 3.39 -25.13
CA ILE A 4 25.47 2.28 -24.38
C ILE A 4 24.74 2.79 -23.12
N ASN A 5 25.34 3.71 -22.36
CA ASN A 5 24.71 4.29 -21.17
C ASN A 5 23.48 5.14 -21.52
N LEU A 6 23.51 5.84 -22.65
CA LEU A 6 22.37 6.63 -23.12
C LEU A 6 21.21 5.73 -23.55
N SER A 7 21.50 4.65 -24.29
CA SER A 7 20.50 3.65 -24.69
C SER A 7 19.89 2.96 -23.49
N LEU A 8 20.69 2.61 -22.48
CA LEU A 8 20.21 1.99 -21.25
C LEU A 8 19.32 2.95 -20.47
N PHE A 9 19.73 4.22 -20.33
CA PHE A 9 18.90 5.25 -19.70
C PHE A 9 17.57 5.43 -20.41
N LEU A 10 17.57 5.51 -21.74
CA LEU A 10 16.34 5.63 -22.54
C LEU A 10 15.41 4.44 -22.36
N LEU A 11 15.94 3.22 -22.38
CA LEU A 11 15.15 2.01 -22.14
C LEU A 11 14.55 1.99 -20.74
N CYS A 12 15.34 2.33 -19.71
CA CYS A 12 14.84 2.44 -18.34
C CYS A 12 13.73 3.50 -18.23
N SER A 13 13.91 4.67 -18.84
CA SER A 13 12.91 5.74 -18.82
C SER A 13 11.60 5.35 -19.50
N ILE A 14 11.66 4.64 -20.65
CA ILE A 14 10.47 4.17 -21.37
C ILE A 14 9.73 3.10 -20.54
N LEU A 15 10.46 2.17 -19.92
CA LEU A 15 9.87 1.14 -19.06
C LEU A 15 9.17 1.75 -17.83
N THR A 16 9.74 2.80 -17.23
CA THR A 16 9.09 3.51 -16.11
C THR A 16 7.94 4.40 -16.55
N ALA A 17 7.95 4.94 -17.78
CA ALA A 17 6.91 5.83 -18.30
C ALA A 17 5.61 5.10 -18.69
N CYS A 18 5.66 3.79 -18.89
CA CYS A 18 4.48 2.97 -19.20
C CYS A 18 3.68 2.55 -17.96
N VAL A 19 4.16 2.86 -16.76
CA VAL A 19 3.43 2.54 -15.53
C VAL A 19 2.44 3.67 -15.27
N SER A 20 1.17 3.44 -15.62
CA SER A 20 0.08 4.39 -15.34
C SER A 20 0.06 4.73 -13.85
N SER A 21 -0.12 6.03 -13.54
CA SER A 21 -0.33 6.50 -12.17
C SER A 21 -1.55 5.84 -11.52
N ASP A 22 -2.52 5.41 -12.33
CA ASP A 22 -3.72 4.69 -11.90
C ASP A 22 -3.57 3.16 -12.02
N SER A 23 -2.38 2.66 -12.38
CA SER A 23 -2.14 1.21 -12.32
C SER A 23 -2.22 0.73 -10.87
N TYR A 24 -2.82 -0.44 -10.68
CA TYR A 24 -2.91 -1.08 -9.35
C TYR A 24 -1.55 -1.16 -8.65
N PHE A 25 -0.48 -1.45 -9.40
CA PHE A 25 0.88 -1.52 -8.86
C PHE A 25 1.36 -0.18 -8.28
N VAL A 26 1.17 0.93 -9.00
CA VAL A 26 1.56 2.27 -8.52
C VAL A 26 0.71 2.72 -7.36
N ARG A 27 -0.61 2.51 -7.45
CA ARG A 27 -1.54 2.81 -6.36
C ARG A 27 -1.20 2.02 -5.10
N PHE A 28 -0.84 0.75 -5.24
CA PHE A 28 -0.45 -0.11 -4.12
C PHE A 28 0.81 0.44 -3.43
N TRP A 29 1.81 0.80 -4.24
CA TRP A 29 3.05 1.39 -3.75
C TRP A 29 2.87 2.77 -3.12
N ASN A 30 1.91 3.55 -3.61
CA ASN A 30 1.56 4.87 -3.09
C ASN A 30 0.60 4.82 -1.89
N GLY A 31 0.13 3.63 -1.49
CA GLY A 31 -0.88 3.48 -0.43
C GLY A 31 -2.28 3.96 -0.83
N ASP A 32 -2.52 4.15 -2.12
CA ASP A 32 -3.79 4.61 -2.74
C ASP A 32 -4.58 3.44 -3.37
N VAL A 33 -4.34 2.23 -2.87
CA VAL A 33 -5.25 1.10 -3.07
C VAL A 33 -6.31 1.18 -1.99
N ILE A 34 -7.33 1.98 -2.30
CA ILE A 34 -8.63 1.86 -1.65
C ILE A 34 -9.21 0.54 -2.16
N SER A 35 -9.21 -0.49 -1.32
CA SER A 35 -10.09 -1.64 -1.55
C SER A 35 -11.51 -1.08 -1.65
N ASP A 36 -12.26 -1.42 -2.69
CA ASP A 36 -13.68 -1.08 -2.78
C ASP A 36 -14.40 -1.76 -1.61
N MET A 37 -14.44 -1.07 -0.47
CA MET A 37 -15.09 -1.53 0.75
C MET A 37 -16.54 -1.10 0.71
N THR A 38 -17.42 -1.99 1.12
CA THR A 38 -18.79 -1.59 1.42
C THR A 38 -18.80 -0.62 2.61
N PRO A 39 -19.84 0.22 2.76
CA PRO A 39 -19.95 1.13 3.91
C PRO A 39 -19.92 0.41 5.28
N GLU A 40 -20.29 -0.88 5.32
CA GLU A 40 -20.19 -1.70 6.53
C GLU A 40 -18.75 -2.12 6.83
N GLU A 41 -17.99 -2.48 5.80
CA GLU A 41 -16.58 -2.83 5.92
C GLU A 41 -15.72 -1.62 6.29
N GLU A 42 -16.03 -0.44 5.75
CA GLU A 42 -15.39 0.82 6.13
C GLU A 42 -15.61 1.14 7.62
N LYS A 43 -16.86 1.08 8.10
CA LYS A 43 -17.17 1.23 9.53
C LYS A 43 -16.45 0.20 10.41
N LYS A 44 -16.34 -1.04 9.94
CA LYS A 44 -15.61 -2.10 10.65
C LYS A 44 -14.11 -1.80 10.69
N PHE A 45 -13.54 -1.35 9.56
CA PHE A 45 -12.15 -0.93 9.47
C PHE A 45 -11.85 0.20 10.45
N ASP A 46 -12.66 1.26 10.47
CA ASP A 46 -12.48 2.40 11.38
C ASP A 46 -12.47 1.97 12.84
N LEU A 47 -13.43 1.12 13.23
CA LEU A 47 -13.52 0.58 14.58
C LEU A 47 -12.28 -0.26 14.96
N CYS A 48 -11.81 -1.09 14.03
CA CYS A 48 -10.62 -1.91 14.22
C CYS A 48 -9.33 -1.09 14.25
N TYR A 49 -9.24 -0.05 13.42
CA TYR A 49 -8.12 0.88 13.40
C TYR A 49 -8.04 1.68 14.71
N GLU A 50 -9.18 2.18 15.21
CA GLU A 50 -9.25 2.86 16.51
C GLU A 50 -8.80 1.96 17.67
N LYS A 51 -9.17 0.68 17.66
CA LYS A 51 -8.69 -0.30 18.66
C LYS A 51 -7.18 -0.50 18.63
N THR A 52 -6.56 -0.44 17.44
CA THR A 52 -5.13 -0.68 17.25
C THR A 52 -4.30 0.60 17.13
N LYS A 53 -4.91 1.78 17.28
CA LYS A 53 -4.23 3.07 17.06
C LYS A 53 -3.04 3.29 17.99
N ASN A 54 -3.09 2.74 19.21
CA ASN A 54 -2.04 2.88 20.21
C ASN A 54 -0.84 1.93 20.00
N LEU A 55 -0.89 1.04 19.00
CA LEU A 55 0.25 0.17 18.69
C LEU A 55 1.41 0.99 18.12
N PRO A 56 2.67 0.64 18.47
CA PRO A 56 3.84 1.30 17.94
C PRO A 56 3.92 1.13 16.42
N ARG A 57 4.40 2.16 15.73
CA ARG A 57 4.52 2.24 14.26
C ARG A 57 5.82 2.93 13.82
N GLY A 58 6.83 2.99 14.69
CA GLY A 58 8.09 3.68 14.39
C GLY A 58 8.91 2.92 13.34
N THR A 59 9.00 1.60 13.49
CA THR A 59 9.74 0.72 12.58
C THR A 59 8.83 0.03 11.54
N VAL A 60 9.42 -0.54 10.48
CA VAL A 60 8.68 -1.32 9.47
C VAL A 60 8.03 -2.55 10.11
N GLU A 61 8.73 -3.21 11.02
CA GLU A 61 8.20 -4.39 11.73
C GLU A 61 7.03 -4.02 12.63
N GLU A 62 7.13 -2.91 13.37
CA GLU A 62 6.06 -2.37 14.21
C GLU A 62 4.82 -2.01 13.39
N ARG A 63 5.00 -1.32 12.26
CA ARG A 63 3.90 -1.04 11.31
C ARG A 63 3.26 -2.33 10.81
N GLY A 64 4.06 -3.33 10.43
CA GLY A 64 3.56 -4.64 9.99
C GLY A 64 2.72 -5.32 11.06
N LYS A 65 3.16 -5.32 12.32
CA LYS A 65 2.42 -5.87 13.47
C LYS A 65 1.12 -5.11 13.73
N ALA A 66 1.15 -3.78 13.66
CA ALA A 66 -0.04 -2.95 13.86
C ALA A 66 -1.09 -3.18 12.76
N SER A 67 -0.67 -3.22 11.49
CA SER A 67 -1.55 -3.51 10.36
C SER A 67 -2.14 -4.92 10.44
N LEU A 68 -1.33 -5.91 10.82
CA LEU A 68 -1.80 -7.29 11.02
C LEU A 68 -2.86 -7.38 12.14
N ALA A 69 -2.70 -6.60 13.22
CA ALA A 69 -3.70 -6.55 14.29
C ALA A 69 -5.03 -5.95 13.80
N THR A 70 -5.00 -4.89 12.99
CA THR A 70 -6.21 -4.32 12.38
C THR A 70 -6.91 -5.34 11.48
N LEU A 71 -6.15 -6.04 10.63
CA LEU A 71 -6.69 -7.06 9.74
C LEU A 71 -7.32 -8.23 10.51
N LYS A 72 -6.69 -8.68 11.60
CA LYS A 72 -7.28 -9.72 12.47
C LYS A 72 -8.61 -9.28 13.09
N CYS A 73 -8.71 -8.02 13.53
CA CYS A 73 -9.97 -7.47 14.03
C CYS A 73 -11.06 -7.41 12.93
N MET A 74 -10.67 -7.15 11.69
CA MET A 74 -11.60 -7.20 10.55
C MET A 74 -12.04 -8.64 10.21
N ASP A 75 -11.16 -9.62 10.40
CA ASP A 75 -11.43 -11.04 10.12
C ASP A 75 -12.18 -11.73 11.26
N ASP A 76 -12.10 -11.21 12.49
CA ASP A 76 -12.93 -11.63 13.62
C ASP A 76 -14.41 -11.35 13.28
N LYS A 77 -15.03 -12.32 12.63
CA LYS A 77 -16.46 -12.56 12.51
C LYS A 77 -16.75 -13.79 13.36
N LYS A 78 -17.19 -13.56 14.59
CA LYS A 78 -18.06 -14.51 15.28
C LYS A 78 -19.15 -13.75 16.01
#